data_AF-A0A098F2Z9-F1
#
_entry.id   AF-A0A098F2Z9-F1
#
_cell.length_a   1.000
_cell.length_b   1.000
_cell.length_c   1.000
_cell.angle_alpha   90.00
_cell.angle_beta   90.00
_cell.angle_gamma   90.00
#
_symmetry.space_group_name_H-M   'P 1'
#
loop_
_entity.id
_entity.type
_entity.pdbx_description
1 polymer ?
#
loop_
_entity_poly.entity_id
_entity_poly.type
_entity_poly.pdbx_seq_one_letter_code
_entity_poly.pdbx_strand_id
1 'polypeptide(L)'
;MDFITLGKVSLSVDVAATVAAAVLAPLLHKAVSGKKTGDWFWNALFYFFLTAKISYFLFNWGTFIKSPFSLIYFDGGSKGMVLALGAVLVYLYRQTTTGAFHPRTEGLALFHQFFLTWLTAGTLMAKAWPASIVYFLLLAGTLVMVNRQKKLDIQVFILLAMAEVLGLSLFGGLFGQGSLAILSVGLFIVMMAYLKKEGVSRE
;
A
#
# COMPACT_ATOMS: atom_id res chain seq x y z
N MET A 1 2.66 -10.00 -16.37
CA MET A 1 1.42 -9.53 -15.74
C MET A 1 0.46 -10.69 -15.79
N ASP A 2 0.13 -11.23 -14.62
CA ASP A 2 -0.78 -12.38 -14.52
C ASP A 2 -2.22 -11.89 -14.50
N PHE A 3 -3.11 -12.65 -15.13
CA PHE A 3 -4.53 -12.33 -15.23
C PHE A 3 -5.37 -13.48 -14.69
N ILE A 4 -6.43 -13.10 -13.97
CA ILE A 4 -7.50 -14.02 -13.57
C ILE A 4 -8.61 -13.85 -14.58
N THR A 5 -8.96 -14.93 -15.28
CA THR A 5 -10.05 -14.94 -16.25
C THR A 5 -11.28 -15.61 -15.63
N LEU A 6 -12.36 -14.84 -15.50
CA LEU A 6 -13.68 -15.32 -15.07
C LEU A 6 -14.64 -15.17 -16.25
N GLY A 7 -14.90 -16.27 -16.95
CA GLY A 7 -15.71 -16.25 -18.18
C GLY A 7 -15.06 -15.39 -19.27
N LYS A 8 -15.71 -14.28 -19.64
CA LYS A 8 -15.23 -13.33 -20.66
C LYS A 8 -14.46 -12.13 -20.09
N VAL A 9 -14.33 -12.03 -18.77
CA VAL A 9 -13.67 -10.90 -18.10
C VAL A 9 -12.31 -11.34 -17.57
N SER A 10 -11.25 -10.65 -17.98
CA SER A 10 -9.90 -10.83 -17.46
C SER A 10 -9.54 -9.64 -16.56
N LEU A 11 -9.14 -9.94 -15.32
CA LEU A 11 -8.70 -8.95 -14.34
C LEU A 11 -7.23 -9.19 -14.03
N SER A 12 -6.40 -8.13 -14.02
CA SER A 12 -5.01 -8.26 -13.59
C SER A 12 -4.93 -8.69 -12.12
N VAL A 13 -4.03 -9.62 -11.81
CA VAL A 13 -3.79 -10.07 -10.42
C VAL A 13 -3.47 -8.91 -9.49
N ASP A 14 -2.74 -7.89 -9.95
CA ASP A 14 -2.38 -6.72 -9.13
C ASP A 14 -3.60 -5.93 -8.66
N VAL A 15 -4.58 -5.70 -9.55
CA VAL A 15 -5.84 -5.02 -9.20
C VAL A 15 -6.65 -5.87 -8.22
N ALA A 16 -6.77 -7.18 -8.48
CA ALA A 16 -7.47 -8.10 -7.59
C ALA A 16 -6.85 -8.13 -6.18
N ALA A 17 -5.52 -8.21 -6.10
CA ALA A 17 -4.77 -8.17 -4.86
C ALA A 17 -4.91 -6.84 -4.14
N THR A 18 -4.96 -5.72 -4.87
CA THR A 18 -5.14 -4.38 -4.27
C THR A 18 -6.53 -4.24 -3.66
N VAL A 19 -7.57 -4.72 -4.36
CA VAL A 19 -8.94 -4.75 -3.81
C VAL A 19 -9.00 -5.65 -2.57
N ALA A 20 -8.37 -6.83 -2.62
CA ALA A 20 -8.29 -7.72 -1.47
C ALA A 20 -7.61 -7.04 -0.28
N ALA A 21 -6.46 -6.37 -0.49
CA ALA A 21 -5.75 -5.64 0.56
C ALA A 21 -6.54 -4.46 1.12
N ALA A 22 -7.21 -3.69 0.27
CA ALA A 22 -8.04 -2.56 0.69
C ALA A 22 -9.18 -2.99 1.62
N VAL A 23 -9.76 -4.18 1.41
CA VAL A 23 -10.84 -4.71 2.25
C VAL A 23 -10.29 -5.43 3.48
N LEU A 24 -9.33 -6.35 3.29
CA LEU A 24 -8.87 -7.23 4.36
C LEU A 24 -7.97 -6.52 5.36
N ALA A 25 -7.11 -5.58 4.94
CA ALA A 25 -6.19 -4.93 5.89
C ALA A 25 -6.93 -4.13 6.99
N PRO A 26 -7.96 -3.32 6.69
CA PRO A 26 -8.78 -2.69 7.74
C PRO A 26 -9.51 -3.68 8.63
N LEU A 27 -10.01 -4.79 8.08
CA LEU A 27 -10.70 -5.82 8.84
C LEU A 27 -9.75 -6.54 9.80
N LEU A 28 -8.57 -6.94 9.30
CA LEU A 28 -7.51 -7.54 10.09
C LEU A 28 -7.03 -6.57 11.17
N HIS A 29 -6.82 -5.29 10.81
CA HIS A 29 -6.45 -4.25 11.76
C HIS A 29 -7.46 -4.12 12.88
N LYS A 30 -8.75 -4.05 12.55
CA LYS A 30 -9.84 -4.00 13.53
C LYS A 30 -9.87 -5.23 14.42
N ALA A 31 -9.66 -6.41 13.85
CA ALA A 31 -9.65 -7.67 14.61
C ALA A 31 -8.53 -7.71 15.66
N VAL A 32 -7.32 -7.24 15.33
CA VAL A 32 -6.16 -7.33 16.26
C VAL A 32 -6.03 -6.11 17.18
N SER A 33 -6.36 -4.91 16.71
CA SER A 33 -6.21 -3.67 17.48
C SER A 33 -7.47 -3.29 18.26
N GLY A 34 -8.64 -3.81 17.86
CA GLY A 34 -9.95 -3.36 18.35
C GLY A 34 -10.40 -2.00 17.80
N LYS A 35 -9.58 -1.34 16.96
CA LYS A 35 -9.84 0.01 16.44
C LYS A 35 -10.25 -0.04 14.98
N LYS A 36 -11.21 0.81 14.60
CA LYS A 36 -11.54 1.03 13.19
C LYS A 36 -10.44 1.88 12.56
N THR A 37 -10.16 1.65 11.28
CA THR A 37 -9.29 2.54 10.50
C THR A 37 -9.98 3.89 10.32
N GLY A 38 -9.22 4.98 10.42
CA GLY A 38 -9.74 6.31 10.13
C GLY A 38 -10.01 6.51 8.65
N ASP A 39 -10.81 7.53 8.32
CA ASP A 39 -11.13 7.93 6.93
C ASP A 39 -9.87 8.25 6.12
N TRP A 40 -8.78 8.60 6.82
CA TRP A 40 -7.49 8.85 6.19
C TRP A 40 -7.03 7.68 5.32
N PHE A 41 -7.30 6.43 5.71
CA PHE A 41 -6.88 5.24 4.96
C PHE A 41 -7.62 5.14 3.63
N TRP A 42 -8.95 5.24 3.66
CA TRP A 42 -9.78 5.16 2.45
C TRP A 42 -9.54 6.34 1.51
N ASN A 43 -9.35 7.53 2.06
CA ASN A 43 -9.00 8.71 1.30
C ASN A 43 -7.62 8.57 0.64
N ALA A 44 -6.63 7.97 1.32
CA ALA A 44 -5.32 7.72 0.71
C ALA A 44 -5.43 6.79 -0.50
N LEU A 45 -6.20 5.71 -0.39
CA LEU A 45 -6.50 4.83 -1.53
C LEU A 45 -7.22 5.58 -2.65
N PHE A 46 -8.22 6.40 -2.30
CA PHE A 46 -8.94 7.22 -3.26
C PHE A 46 -8.00 8.18 -4.02
N TYR A 47 -7.14 8.92 -3.31
CA TYR A 47 -6.14 9.80 -3.93
C TYR A 47 -5.17 9.03 -4.82
N PHE A 48 -4.74 7.83 -4.41
CA PHE A 48 -3.90 6.97 -5.23
C PHE A 48 -4.58 6.65 -6.56
N PHE A 49 -5.78 6.06 -6.53
CA PHE A 49 -6.49 5.64 -7.74
C PHE A 49 -6.91 6.82 -8.62
N LEU A 50 -7.39 7.90 -8.01
CA LEU A 50 -7.79 9.10 -8.73
C LEU A 50 -6.60 9.71 -9.46
N THR A 51 -5.46 9.85 -8.78
CA THR A 51 -4.24 10.42 -9.38
C THR A 51 -3.68 9.49 -10.45
N ALA A 52 -3.66 8.18 -10.22
CA ALA A 52 -3.22 7.21 -11.21
C ALA A 52 -4.09 7.27 -12.47
N LYS A 53 -5.41 7.45 -12.34
CA LYS A 53 -6.31 7.62 -13.49
C LYS A 53 -6.10 8.95 -14.21
N ILE A 54 -6.09 10.07 -13.48
CA ILE A 54 -5.86 11.40 -14.07
C ILE A 54 -4.49 11.51 -14.74
N SER A 55 -3.49 10.77 -14.25
CA SER A 55 -2.17 10.75 -14.87
C SER A 55 -2.18 10.23 -16.32
N TYR A 56 -3.16 9.39 -16.70
CA TYR A 56 -3.31 8.97 -18.10
C TYR A 56 -3.55 10.17 -19.00
N PHE A 57 -4.45 11.06 -18.60
CA PHE A 57 -4.74 12.30 -19.32
C PHE A 57 -3.48 13.17 -19.47
N LEU A 58 -2.69 13.29 -18.39
CA LEU A 58 -1.48 14.11 -18.38
C LEU A 58 -0.38 13.55 -19.31
N PHE A 59 -0.20 12.22 -19.31
CA PHE A 59 0.90 11.59 -20.05
C PHE A 59 0.52 11.09 -21.45
N ASN A 60 -0.78 10.97 -21.76
CA ASN A 60 -1.29 10.46 -23.03
C ASN A 60 -2.29 11.42 -23.70
N TRP A 61 -2.04 12.73 -23.58
CA TRP A 61 -2.93 13.79 -24.05
C TRP A 61 -3.39 13.63 -25.51
N GLY A 62 -2.47 13.27 -26.41
CA GLY A 62 -2.77 13.07 -27.83
C GLY A 62 -3.74 11.90 -28.09
N THR A 63 -3.64 10.81 -27.31
CA THR A 63 -4.58 9.68 -27.38
C THR A 63 -5.90 10.03 -26.72
N PHE A 64 -5.85 10.75 -25.60
CA PHE A 64 -7.03 11.18 -24.86
C PHE A 64 -7.96 12.06 -25.70
N ILE A 65 -7.42 13.06 -26.42
CA ILE A 65 -8.25 13.92 -27.30
C ILE A 65 -8.97 13.10 -28.37
N LYS A 66 -8.30 12.08 -28.93
CA LYS A 66 -8.87 11.22 -29.98
C LYS A 66 -9.88 10.22 -29.44
N SER A 67 -9.73 9.80 -28.19
CA SER A 67 -10.60 8.82 -27.54
C SER A 67 -10.68 9.10 -26.04
N PRO A 68 -11.59 9.99 -25.58
CA PRO A 68 -11.66 10.39 -24.17
C PRO A 68 -12.08 9.24 -23.25
N PHE A 69 -12.83 8.27 -23.77
CA PHE A 69 -13.23 7.07 -23.03
C PHE A 69 -12.05 6.17 -22.66
N SER A 70 -10.88 6.33 -23.30
CA SER A 70 -9.65 5.62 -22.94
C SER A 70 -9.24 5.85 -21.47
N LEU A 71 -9.62 6.99 -20.87
CA LEU A 71 -9.37 7.30 -19.46
C LEU A 71 -9.99 6.28 -18.49
N ILE A 72 -11.10 5.65 -18.88
CA ILE A 72 -11.79 4.64 -18.06
C ILE A 72 -10.94 3.36 -18.01
N TYR A 73 -10.35 2.99 -19.15
CA TYR A 73 -9.67 1.71 -19.34
C TYR A 73 -8.19 1.74 -18.96
N PHE A 74 -7.51 2.86 -19.20
CA PHE A 74 -6.06 2.97 -19.01
C PHE A 74 -5.70 3.83 -17.80
N ASP A 75 -4.43 3.76 -17.42
CA ASP A 75 -3.79 4.61 -16.41
C ASP A 75 -2.45 5.12 -16.97
N GLY A 76 -1.80 6.03 -16.26
CA GLY A 76 -0.50 6.59 -16.68
C GLY A 76 0.69 5.63 -16.58
N GLY A 77 0.47 4.34 -16.34
CA GLY A 77 1.50 3.32 -16.17
C GLY A 77 2.44 3.64 -15.02
N SER A 78 3.74 3.37 -15.22
CA SER A 78 4.78 3.61 -14.20
C SER A 78 4.90 5.07 -13.79
N LYS A 79 4.78 6.02 -14.73
CA LYS A 79 4.80 7.47 -14.44
C LYS A 79 3.59 7.87 -13.62
N GLY A 80 2.43 7.30 -13.94
CA GLY A 80 1.19 7.50 -13.20
C GLY A 80 1.26 7.01 -11.77
N MET A 81 1.86 5.84 -11.57
CA MET A 81 2.09 5.27 -10.24
C MET A 81 2.97 6.18 -9.38
N VAL A 82 4.07 6.72 -9.92
CA VAL A 82 4.95 7.64 -9.18
C VAL A 82 4.20 8.92 -8.79
N LEU A 83 3.40 9.48 -9.71
CA LEU A 83 2.55 10.64 -9.43
C LEU A 83 1.53 10.34 -8.31
N ALA A 84 0.90 9.16 -8.38
CA ALA A 84 -0.07 8.72 -7.39
C ALA A 84 0.56 8.51 -6.01
N LEU A 85 1.74 7.90 -5.94
CA LEU A 85 2.50 7.80 -4.69
C LEU A 85 2.80 9.21 -4.13
N GLY A 86 3.27 10.13 -4.96
CA GLY A 86 3.51 11.52 -4.55
C GLY A 86 2.26 12.18 -3.95
N ALA A 87 1.10 12.03 -4.59
CA ALA A 87 -0.16 12.56 -4.08
C ALA A 87 -0.56 11.94 -2.73
N VAL A 88 -0.38 10.63 -2.55
CA VAL A 88 -0.63 9.95 -1.27
C VAL A 88 0.30 10.46 -0.18
N LEU A 89 1.60 10.63 -0.46
CA LEU A 89 2.56 11.13 0.52
C LEU A 89 2.22 12.56 0.98
N VAL A 90 1.87 13.45 0.05
CA VAL A 90 1.41 14.80 0.36
C VAL A 90 0.12 14.78 1.19
N TYR A 91 -0.82 13.91 0.83
CA TYR A 91 -2.05 13.74 1.58
C TYR A 91 -1.80 13.25 3.02
N LEU A 92 -0.99 12.20 3.20
CA LEU A 92 -0.65 11.66 4.52
C LEU A 92 0.16 12.65 5.37
N TYR A 93 1.02 13.47 4.74
CA TYR A 93 1.71 14.56 5.41
C TYR A 93 0.70 15.53 6.03
N ARG A 94 -0.24 16.03 5.23
CA ARG A 94 -1.30 16.93 5.70
C ARG A 94 -2.14 16.31 6.81
N GLN A 95 -2.49 15.03 6.70
CA GLN A 95 -3.25 14.37 7.76
C GLN A 95 -2.47 14.13 9.04
N THR A 96 -1.14 14.02 8.93
CA THR A 96 -0.29 13.92 10.12
C THR A 96 -0.24 15.27 10.84
N THR A 97 -0.11 16.38 10.10
CA THR A 97 -0.04 17.74 10.66
C THR A 97 -1.37 18.20 11.25
N THR A 98 -2.51 17.78 10.69
CA THR A 98 -3.84 18.08 11.27
C THR A 98 -4.20 17.17 12.44
N GLY A 99 -3.37 16.16 12.76
CA GLY A 99 -3.63 15.18 13.80
C GLY A 99 -4.66 14.10 13.43
N ALA A 100 -5.25 14.13 12.23
CA ALA A 100 -6.21 13.13 11.77
C ALA A 100 -5.58 11.75 11.51
N PHE A 101 -4.27 11.69 11.29
CA PHE A 101 -3.49 10.48 11.13
C PHE A 101 -2.37 10.40 12.18
N HIS A 102 -2.25 9.24 12.82
CA HIS A 102 -1.19 8.96 13.80
C HIS A 102 -0.23 7.88 13.26
N PRO A 103 0.91 8.28 12.66
CA PRO A 103 1.84 7.34 12.04
C PRO A 103 2.27 6.18 12.96
N ARG A 104 2.55 6.48 14.24
CA ARG A 104 3.08 5.47 15.18
C ARG A 104 2.03 4.47 15.67
N THR A 105 0.81 4.92 15.95
CA THR A 105 -0.22 4.07 16.56
C THR A 105 -1.07 3.35 15.52
N GLU A 106 -1.23 3.94 14.34
CA GLU A 106 -2.08 3.40 13.27
C GLU A 106 -1.26 3.10 12.01
N GLY A 107 -0.45 4.07 11.58
CA GLY A 107 0.27 4.02 10.31
C GLY A 107 1.18 2.81 10.14
N LEU A 108 2.09 2.58 11.09
CA LEU A 108 3.08 1.49 11.01
C LEU A 108 2.41 0.11 10.85
N ALA A 109 1.40 -0.17 11.69
CA ALA A 109 0.70 -1.45 11.67
C ALA A 109 -0.17 -1.61 10.41
N LEU A 110 -0.97 -0.60 10.08
CA LEU A 110 -1.91 -0.67 8.97
C LEU A 110 -1.20 -0.72 7.62
N PHE A 111 -0.06 -0.02 7.50
CA PHE A 111 0.82 -0.09 6.35
C PHE A 111 1.28 -1.53 6.06
N HIS A 112 1.87 -2.21 7.06
CA HIS A 112 2.31 -3.59 6.89
C HIS A 112 1.16 -4.53 6.59
N GLN A 113 0.04 -4.38 7.28
CA GLN A 113 -1.14 -5.20 7.03
C GLN A 113 -1.63 -5.03 5.59
N PHE A 114 -1.62 -3.81 5.06
CA PHE A 114 -1.98 -3.55 3.67
C PHE A 114 -1.00 -4.21 2.69
N PHE A 115 0.29 -3.93 2.80
CA PHE A 115 1.28 -4.44 1.84
C PHE A 115 1.48 -5.95 1.93
N LEU A 116 1.51 -6.55 3.12
CA LEU A 116 1.60 -8.00 3.25
C LEU A 116 0.35 -8.72 2.75
N THR A 117 -0.83 -8.13 2.94
CA THR A 117 -2.06 -8.67 2.36
C THR A 117 -2.02 -8.59 0.84
N TRP A 118 -1.57 -7.45 0.30
CA TRP A 118 -1.40 -7.27 -1.14
C TRP A 118 -0.42 -8.29 -1.73
N LEU A 119 0.77 -8.45 -1.12
CA LEU A 119 1.78 -9.42 -1.53
C LEU A 119 1.25 -10.86 -1.44
N THR A 120 0.67 -11.23 -0.30
CA THR A 120 0.12 -12.58 -0.07
C THR A 120 -0.99 -12.90 -1.07
N ALA A 121 -1.95 -11.99 -1.26
CA ALA A 121 -3.04 -12.19 -2.20
C ALA A 121 -2.52 -12.28 -3.64
N GLY A 122 -1.60 -11.40 -4.04
CA GLY A 122 -1.01 -11.38 -5.36
C GLY A 122 -0.26 -12.67 -5.67
N THR A 123 0.63 -13.11 -4.78
CA THR A 123 1.40 -14.35 -4.97
C THR A 123 0.52 -15.60 -4.91
N LEU A 124 -0.52 -15.60 -4.09
CA LEU A 124 -1.46 -16.72 -3.99
C LEU A 124 -2.26 -16.87 -5.29
N MET A 125 -2.77 -15.76 -5.82
CA MET A 125 -3.49 -15.73 -7.10
C MET A 125 -2.59 -16.11 -8.28
N ALA A 126 -1.32 -15.70 -8.25
CA ALA A 126 -0.29 -16.10 -9.21
C ALA A 126 0.22 -17.55 -9.02
N LYS A 127 -0.28 -18.28 -8.01
CA LYS A 127 0.15 -19.65 -7.66
C LYS A 127 1.65 -19.76 -7.33
N ALA A 128 2.27 -18.67 -6.91
CA ALA A 128 3.65 -18.63 -6.43
C ALA A 128 3.69 -19.09 -4.95
N TRP A 129 3.51 -20.39 -4.74
CA TRP A 129 3.37 -20.98 -3.39
C TRP A 129 4.51 -20.66 -2.43
N PRO A 130 5.80 -20.72 -2.82
CA PRO A 130 6.89 -20.39 -1.90
C PRO A 130 6.80 -18.95 -1.38
N ALA A 131 6.59 -17.99 -2.29
CA ALA A 131 6.44 -16.58 -1.94
C ALA A 131 5.19 -16.34 -1.07
N SER A 132 4.09 -17.01 -1.40
CA SER A 132 2.82 -16.91 -0.65
C SER A 132 2.96 -17.37 0.78
N ILE A 133 3.68 -18.47 1.03
CA ILE A 133 3.95 -18.97 2.38
C ILE A 133 4.77 -17.94 3.16
N VAL A 134 5.83 -17.38 2.55
CA VAL A 134 6.69 -16.38 3.20
C VAL A 134 5.88 -15.14 3.60
N TYR A 135 5.12 -14.54 2.66
CA TYR A 135 4.33 -13.35 2.96
C TYR A 135 3.18 -13.61 3.93
N PHE A 136 2.56 -14.78 3.86
CA PHE A 136 1.55 -15.19 4.82
C PHE A 136 2.12 -15.31 6.25
N LEU A 137 3.31 -15.90 6.40
CA LEU A 137 3.97 -16.00 7.71
C LEU A 137 4.35 -14.63 8.25
N LEU A 138 4.85 -13.72 7.39
CA LEU A 138 5.12 -12.32 7.78
C LEU A 138 3.83 -11.59 8.20
N LEU A 139 2.73 -11.78 7.47
CA LEU A 139 1.42 -11.21 7.82
C LEU A 139 0.95 -11.74 9.17
N ALA A 140 0.96 -13.05 9.36
CA ALA A 140 0.54 -13.70 10.61
C ALA A 140 1.40 -13.21 11.79
N GLY A 141 2.72 -13.15 11.62
CA GLY A 141 3.64 -12.60 12.62
C GLY A 141 3.30 -11.16 13.00
N THR A 142 3.08 -10.30 11.99
CA THR A 142 2.66 -8.91 12.20
C THR A 142 1.34 -8.82 12.98
N LEU A 143 0.35 -9.64 12.63
CA LEU A 143 -0.94 -9.69 13.33
C LEU A 143 -0.79 -10.11 14.80
N VAL A 144 0.02 -11.12 15.08
CA VAL A 144 0.31 -11.56 16.46
C VAL A 144 0.98 -10.44 17.25
N MET A 145 1.96 -9.74 16.67
CA MET A 145 2.65 -8.64 17.33
C MET A 145 1.70 -7.47 17.63
N VAL A 146 0.91 -7.04 16.63
CA VAL A 146 -0.08 -5.97 16.82
C VAL A 146 -1.13 -6.36 17.84
N ASN A 147 -1.58 -7.63 17.85
CA ASN A 147 -2.56 -8.08 18.86
C ASN A 147 -1.99 -8.01 20.29
N ARG A 148 -0.71 -8.38 20.48
CA ARG A 148 -0.05 -8.38 21.79
C ARG A 148 0.33 -6.98 22.27
N GLN A 149 0.90 -6.16 21.40
CA GLN A 149 1.48 -4.86 21.77
C GLN A 149 0.54 -3.68 21.52
N LYS A 150 -0.55 -3.89 20.76
CA LYS A 150 -1.52 -2.87 20.29
C LYS A 150 -0.93 -1.72 19.47
N LYS A 151 0.38 -1.70 19.28
CA LYS A 151 1.16 -0.80 18.43
C LYS A 151 2.38 -1.55 17.93
N LEU A 152 2.98 -1.07 16.84
CA LEU A 152 4.21 -1.62 16.30
C LEU A 152 5.35 -0.63 16.58
N ASP A 153 6.47 -1.11 17.13
CA ASP A 153 7.63 -0.26 17.36
C ASP A 153 8.33 0.07 16.03
N ILE A 154 8.99 1.24 15.94
CA ILE A 154 9.66 1.68 14.71
C ILE A 154 10.79 0.70 14.31
N GLN A 155 11.54 0.16 15.27
CA GLN A 155 12.62 -0.80 14.97
C GLN A 155 12.06 -2.09 14.38
N VAL A 156 10.96 -2.58 14.95
CA VAL A 156 10.23 -3.76 14.44
C VAL A 156 9.67 -3.48 13.05
N PHE A 157 9.12 -2.28 12.84
CA PHE A 157 8.61 -1.86 11.53
C PHE A 157 9.71 -1.91 10.48
N ILE A 158 10.87 -1.30 10.76
CA ILE A 158 12.00 -1.28 9.83
C ILE A 158 12.42 -2.73 9.50
N LEU A 159 12.51 -3.59 10.51
CA LEU A 159 12.85 -5.00 10.31
C LEU A 159 11.84 -5.72 9.40
N LEU A 160 10.53 -5.52 9.62
CA LEU A 160 9.48 -6.11 8.79
C LEU A 160 9.48 -5.54 7.37
N ALA A 161 9.70 -4.24 7.19
CA ALA A 161 9.79 -3.60 5.89
C ALA A 161 11.00 -4.11 5.09
N MET A 162 12.13 -4.30 5.76
CA MET A 162 13.30 -4.93 5.15
C MET A 162 13.02 -6.40 4.78
N ALA A 163 12.30 -7.15 5.61
CA ALA A 163 11.91 -8.52 5.31
C ALA A 163 10.96 -8.61 4.09
N GLU A 164 10.02 -7.67 3.95
CA GLU A 164 9.15 -7.54 2.78
C GLU A 164 9.94 -7.27 1.50
N VAL A 165 10.84 -6.28 1.54
CA VAL A 165 11.67 -5.92 0.39
C VAL A 165 12.65 -7.04 0.03
N LEU A 166 13.18 -7.75 1.03
CA LEU A 166 13.98 -8.95 0.81
C LEU A 166 13.16 -10.05 0.12
N GLY A 167 11.94 -10.31 0.59
CA GLY A 167 11.02 -11.25 -0.06
C GLY A 167 10.78 -10.86 -1.53
N LEU A 168 10.53 -9.58 -1.79
CA LEU A 168 10.34 -9.07 -3.15
C LEU A 168 11.59 -9.21 -4.01
N SER A 169 12.77 -9.06 -3.41
CA SER A 169 14.05 -9.27 -4.10
C SER A 169 14.33 -10.74 -4.39
N LEU A 170 13.86 -11.67 -3.55
CA LEU A 170 14.08 -13.11 -3.72
C LEU A 170 13.13 -13.72 -4.76
N PHE A 171 11.88 -13.27 -4.77
CA PHE A 171 10.82 -13.81 -5.64
C PHE A 171 10.51 -12.91 -6.84
N GLY A 172 11.24 -11.80 -6.99
CA GLY A 172 11.02 -10.78 -8.01
C GLY A 172 12.27 -9.91 -8.21
N GLY A 173 12.07 -8.61 -8.39
CA GLY A 173 13.15 -7.64 -8.58
C GLY A 173 13.19 -6.58 -7.48
N LEU A 174 14.38 -6.30 -6.94
CA LEU A 174 14.58 -5.31 -5.88
C LEU A 174 14.08 -3.91 -6.27
N PHE A 175 14.29 -3.51 -7.53
CA PHE A 175 13.88 -2.20 -8.05
C PHE A 175 12.53 -2.24 -8.79
N GLY A 176 11.69 -3.22 -8.46
CA GLY A 176 10.32 -3.30 -8.95
C GLY A 176 9.43 -2.20 -8.37
N GLN A 177 8.31 -1.93 -9.06
CA GLN A 177 7.30 -0.96 -8.63
C GLN A 177 6.78 -1.23 -7.21
N GLY A 178 6.53 -2.49 -6.86
CA GLY A 178 6.10 -2.89 -5.51
C GLY A 178 7.11 -2.52 -4.43
N SER A 179 8.40 -2.80 -4.67
CA SER A 179 9.49 -2.46 -3.74
C SER A 179 9.63 -0.95 -3.56
N LEU A 180 9.52 -0.18 -4.64
CA LEU A 180 9.55 1.28 -4.57
C LEU A 180 8.36 1.84 -3.78
N ALA A 181 7.15 1.29 -3.95
CA ALA A 181 5.98 1.69 -3.18
C ALA A 181 6.15 1.41 -1.68
N ILE A 182 6.63 0.20 -1.33
CA ILE A 182 6.89 -0.19 0.06
C ILE A 182 7.96 0.70 0.68
N LEU A 183 9.09 0.86 0.01
CA LEU A 183 10.19 1.68 0.51
C LEU A 183 9.80 3.14 0.67
N SER A 184 9.19 3.74 -0.36
CA SER A 184 8.84 5.17 -0.32
C SER A 184 7.82 5.49 0.78
N VAL A 185 6.71 4.76 0.83
CA VAL A 185 5.66 5.00 1.82
C VAL A 185 6.12 4.53 3.22
N GLY A 186 6.86 3.43 3.32
CA GLY A 186 7.40 2.94 4.58
C GLY A 186 8.39 3.92 5.22
N LEU A 187 9.36 4.42 4.44
CA LEU A 187 10.30 5.47 4.88
C LEU A 187 9.56 6.73 5.31
N PHE A 188 8.54 7.14 4.55
CA PHE A 188 7.73 8.30 4.90
C PHE A 188 7.02 8.12 6.25
N ILE A 189 6.35 6.98 6.48
CA ILE A 189 5.64 6.73 7.74
C ILE A 189 6.64 6.69 8.91
N VAL A 190 7.81 6.10 8.74
CA VAL A 190 8.88 6.09 9.75
C VAL A 190 9.35 7.50 10.06
N MET A 191 9.65 8.30 9.04
CA MET A 191 10.07 9.69 9.19
C MET A 191 9.03 10.50 9.97
N MET A 192 7.75 10.39 9.59
CA MET A 192 6.66 11.09 10.30
C MET A 192 6.46 10.57 11.73
N ALA A 193 6.65 9.27 11.97
CA ALA A 193 6.59 8.69 13.31
C ALA A 193 7.72 9.19 14.22
N TYR A 194 8.93 9.38 13.67
CA TYR A 194 10.06 9.97 14.38
C TYR A 194 9.83 11.45 14.70
N LEU A 195 9.46 12.27 13.70
CA LEU A 195 9.25 13.71 13.89
C LEU A 195 8.16 14.01 14.94
N LYS A 196 7.09 13.21 14.97
CA LYS A 196 6.02 13.36 15.97
C LYS A 196 6.43 12.86 17.36
N LYS A 197 7.38 11.93 17.47
CA LYS A 197 7.94 11.48 18.76
C LYS A 197 8.75 12.58 19.44
N GLU A 198 9.47 13.38 18.65
CA GLU A 198 10.37 14.43 19.15
C GLU A 198 9.65 15.77 19.40
N GLY A 199 8.32 15.83 19.23
CA GLY A 199 7.55 17.07 19.41
C GLY A 199 7.86 18.13 18.34
N VAL A 200 8.49 17.75 17.23
CA VAL A 200 8.92 18.66 16.15
C VAL A 200 7.74 19.10 15.27
N SER A 201 6.58 18.43 15.39
CA SER A 201 5.32 18.92 14.83
C SER A 201 4.75 19.99 15.77
N ARG A 202 5.17 21.24 15.57
CA ARG A 202 4.55 22.41 16.20
C ARG A 202 3.06 22.47 15.87
N GLU A 203 2.30 22.92 16.87
CA GLU A 203 0.91 23.37 16.78
C GLU A 203 0.65 24.30 15.59
#